data_AF-W2D1Z6-F1
#
_entry.id   AF-W2D1Z6-F1
#
_cell.length_a   1.000
_cell.length_b   1.000
_cell.length_c   1.000
_cell.angle_alpha   90.00
_cell.angle_beta   90.00
_cell.angle_gamma   90.00
#
_symmetry.space_group_name_H-M   'P 1'
#
loop_
_entity.id
_entity.type
_entity.pdbx_description
1 polymer ?
#
loop_
_entity_poly.entity_id
_entity_poly.type
_entity_poly.pdbx_seq_one_letter_code
_entity_poly.pdbx_strand_id
1 'polypeptide(L)'
;MEKRKFGWPLLLIAIGIIFLLKNLGFIDLNFYELLFSWPMILVAIGVVQLVDRSYVSGFILLFLGTVFMLPRLDIIQYDAMRVFWPVVLIVIGTALL
;
A
#
# COMPACT_ATOMS: atom_id res chain seq x y z
N MET A 1 -15.12 -17.64 23.65
CA MET A 1 -15.23 -17.44 22.20
C MET A 1 -13.93 -16.81 21.71
N GLU A 2 -12.98 -17.67 21.32
CA GLU A 2 -11.65 -17.25 20.89
C GLU A 2 -11.77 -16.68 19.46
N LYS A 3 -11.63 -15.35 19.31
CA LYS A 3 -11.64 -14.68 18.01
C LYS A 3 -10.34 -15.05 17.28
N ARG A 4 -10.33 -16.21 16.62
CA ARG A 4 -9.19 -16.65 15.81
C ARG A 4 -8.95 -15.62 14.71
N LYS A 5 -7.79 -14.95 14.78
CA LYS A 5 -7.31 -13.94 13.85
C LYS A 5 -6.99 -14.58 12.50
N PHE A 6 -8.02 -14.84 11.70
CA PHE A 6 -7.94 -15.62 10.45
C PHE A 6 -7.62 -14.76 9.22
N GLY A 7 -6.85 -13.67 9.40
CA GLY A 7 -6.46 -12.77 8.30
C GLY A 7 -5.18 -13.12 7.57
N TRP A 8 -4.22 -13.67 8.30
CA TRP A 8 -2.95 -14.13 7.78
C TRP A 8 -3.07 -15.13 6.62
N PRO A 9 -4.02 -16.11 6.64
CA PRO A 9 -4.18 -17.05 5.53
C PRO A 9 -4.65 -16.37 4.24
N LEU A 10 -5.56 -15.40 4.32
CA LEU A 10 -6.08 -14.67 3.16
C LEU A 10 -5.00 -13.81 2.50
N LEU A 11 -4.16 -13.17 3.31
CA LEU A 11 -2.99 -12.43 2.83
C LEU A 11 -1.97 -13.32 2.13
N LEU A 12 -1.66 -14.48 2.71
CA LEU A 12 -0.78 -15.47 2.08
C LEU A 12 -1.33 -15.97 0.75
N ILE A 13 -2.64 -16.18 0.66
CA ILE A 13 -3.32 -16.56 -0.59
C ILE A 13 -3.19 -15.44 -1.64
N ALA A 14 -3.45 -14.19 -1.27
CA ALA A 14 -3.34 -13.06 -2.19
C ALA A 14 -1.91 -12.87 -2.72
N ILE A 15 -0.91 -12.96 -1.83
CA ILE A 15 0.52 -12.90 -2.20
C ILE A 15 0.87 -14.07 -3.14
N GLY A 16 0.40 -15.28 -2.82
CA GLY A 16 0.60 -16.47 -3.63
C GLY A 16 0.02 -16.33 -5.04
N ILE A 17 -1.20 -15.78 -5.18
CA ILE A 17 -1.84 -15.55 -6.49
C ILE A 17 -1.03 -14.57 -7.34
N ILE A 18 -0.55 -13.46 -6.75
CA ILE A 18 0.29 -12.48 -7.44
C ILE A 18 1.60 -13.13 -7.94
N PHE A 19 2.23 -13.96 -7.10
CA PHE A 19 3.43 -14.72 -7.48
C PHE A 19 3.16 -15.73 -8.60
N LEU A 20 2.00 -16.39 -8.57
CA LEU A 20 1.60 -17.38 -9.57
C LEU A 20 1.38 -16.71 -10.93
N LEU A 21 0.66 -15.59 -10.96
CA LEU A 21 0.44 -14.77 -12.16
C LEU A 21 1.76 -14.26 -12.75
N LYS A 22 2.74 -13.92 -11.90
CA LYS A 22 4.09 -13.55 -12.33
C LYS A 22 4.85 -14.72 -12.96
N ASN A 23 4.84 -15.91 -12.35
CA ASN A 23 5.51 -17.09 -12.90
C ASN A 23 4.91 -17.58 -14.22
N LEU A 24 3.62 -17.31 -14.42
CA LEU A 24 2.92 -17.57 -15.68
C LEU A 24 3.28 -16.55 -16.79
N GLY A 25 4.09 -15.53 -16.50
CA GLY A 25 4.50 -14.53 -17.48
C GLY A 25 3.41 -13.51 -17.81
N PHE A 26 2.30 -13.45 -17.06
CA PHE A 26 1.25 -12.44 -17.26
C PHE A 26 1.67 -11.03 -16.79
N ILE A 27 2.77 -10.92 -16.04
CA ILE A 27 3.21 -9.66 -15.43
C ILE A 27 4.69 -9.45 -15.76
N ASP A 28 4.98 -8.39 -16.53
CA ASP A 28 6.32 -8.03 -17.01
C ASP A 28 7.12 -7.21 -15.97
N LEU A 29 8.45 -7.24 -16.09
CA LEU A 29 9.47 -7.06 -15.04
C LEU A 29 9.53 -5.72 -14.28
N ASN A 30 8.65 -4.74 -14.54
CA ASN A 30 8.56 -3.51 -13.73
C ASN A 30 7.80 -3.72 -12.39
N PHE A 31 7.07 -4.83 -12.25
CA PHE A 31 6.34 -5.14 -11.03
C PHE A 31 7.23 -5.54 -9.86
N TYR A 32 8.46 -6.01 -10.08
CA TYR A 32 9.33 -6.45 -8.98
C TYR A 32 9.84 -5.29 -8.14
N GLU A 33 10.24 -4.20 -8.78
CA GLU A 33 10.62 -2.96 -8.09
C GLU A 33 9.42 -2.34 -7.36
N LEU A 34 8.22 -2.47 -7.93
CA LEU A 34 6.99 -2.04 -7.30
C LEU A 34 6.64 -2.92 -6.08
N LEU A 35 6.73 -4.26 -6.20
CA LEU A 35 6.38 -5.22 -5.16
C LEU A 35 7.37 -5.25 -3.98
N PHE A 36 8.66 -5.04 -4.24
CA PHE A 36 9.71 -4.93 -3.21
C PHE A 36 9.97 -3.50 -2.73
N SER A 37 9.18 -2.53 -3.20
CA SER A 37 9.32 -1.16 -2.71
C SER A 37 8.76 -1.01 -1.30
N TRP A 38 9.37 -0.11 -0.53
CA TRP A 38 8.90 0.29 0.80
C TRP A 38 7.38 0.62 0.90
N PRO A 39 6.70 1.20 -0.11
CA PRO A 39 5.25 1.40 -0.09
C PRO A 39 4.44 0.10 -0.02
N MET A 40 4.94 -1.01 -0.58
CA MET A 40 4.24 -2.30 -0.49
C MET A 40 4.22 -2.87 0.92
N ILE A 41 5.23 -2.56 1.73
CA ILE A 41 5.22 -2.90 3.15
C ILE A 41 4.08 -2.15 3.86
N LEU A 42 3.87 -0.87 3.53
CA LEU A 42 2.74 -0.08 4.07
C LEU A 42 1.39 -0.67 3.64
N VAL A 43 1.25 -1.04 2.37
CA VAL A 43 0.03 -1.70 1.85
C VAL A 43 -0.21 -3.02 2.58
N ALA A 44 0.80 -3.87 2.72
CA ALA A 44 0.68 -5.16 3.40
C ALA A 44 0.27 -4.99 4.87
N ILE A 45 0.91 -4.08 5.61
CA ILE A 45 0.54 -3.78 7.01
C ILE A 45 -0.87 -3.19 7.07
N GLY A 46 -1.24 -2.31 6.13
CA GLY A 46 -2.59 -1.74 6.04
C GLY A 46 -3.65 -2.83 5.89
N VAL A 47 -3.43 -3.78 5.00
CA VAL A 47 -4.34 -4.93 4.82
C VAL A 47 -4.41 -5.79 6.09
N VAL A 48 -3.27 -6.11 6.73
CA VAL A 48 -3.27 -6.84 8.02
C VAL A 48 -4.13 -6.12 9.05
N GLN A 49 -3.98 -4.80 9.18
CA GLN A 49 -4.73 -4.00 10.14
C GLN A 49 -6.24 -3.96 9.85
N LEU A 50 -6.63 -3.93 8.57
CA LEU A 50 -8.04 -4.05 8.18
C LEU A 50 -8.62 -5.39 8.64
N VAL A 51 -7.87 -6.49 8.50
CA VAL A 51 -8.35 -7.81 8.93
C VAL A 51 -8.41 -7.95 10.45
N ASP A 52 -7.48 -7.32 11.17
CA ASP A 52 -7.51 -7.21 12.64
C ASP A 52 -8.60 -6.24 13.17
N ARG A 53 -9.48 -5.74 12.28
CA ARG A 53 -10.57 -4.77 12.56
C ARG A 53 -10.11 -3.39 13.01
N SER A 54 -8.84 -3.06 12.80
CA SER A 54 -8.32 -1.71 12.99
C SER A 54 -8.49 -0.91 11.69
N TYR A 55 -9.74 -0.55 11.41
CA TYR A 55 -10.11 0.03 10.12
C TYR A 55 -9.44 1.37 9.86
N VAL A 56 -9.41 2.28 10.85
CA VAL A 56 -8.86 3.63 10.69
C VAL A 56 -7.38 3.58 10.28
N SER A 57 -6.56 2.89 11.06
CA SER A 57 -5.13 2.74 10.76
C SER A 57 -4.88 1.91 9.51
N GLY A 58 -5.67 0.86 9.27
CA GLY A 58 -5.59 0.05 8.05
C GLY A 58 -5.86 0.84 6.78
N PHE A 59 -6.91 1.67 6.77
CA PHE A 59 -7.22 2.56 5.65
C PHE A 59 -6.16 3.64 5.45
N ILE A 60 -5.66 4.25 6.52
CA ILE A 60 -4.58 5.25 6.43
C ILE A 60 -3.34 4.64 5.78
N LEU A 61 -2.92 3.47 6.25
CA LEU A 61 -1.73 2.78 5.72
C LEU A 61 -1.92 2.31 4.27
N LEU A 62 -3.10 1.80 3.92
CA LEU A 62 -3.43 1.44 2.55
C LEU A 62 -3.42 2.66 1.63
N PHE A 63 -4.02 3.76 2.07
CA PHE A 63 -4.05 5.01 1.31
C PHE A 63 -2.64 5.54 1.09
N LEU A 64 -1.84 5.66 2.15
CA LEU A 64 -0.45 6.13 2.06
C LEU A 64 0.41 5.20 1.19
N GLY A 65 0.32 3.89 1.38
CA GLY A 65 1.03 2.91 0.57
C GLY A 65 0.67 3.02 -0.91
N THR A 66 -0.61 3.17 -1.23
CA THR A 66 -1.09 3.33 -2.61
C THR A 66 -0.62 4.66 -3.21
N VAL A 67 -0.72 5.77 -2.47
CA VAL A 67 -0.27 7.09 -2.93
C VAL A 67 1.23 7.07 -3.24
N PHE A 68 2.04 6.45 -2.38
CA PHE A 68 3.48 6.31 -2.61
C PHE A 68 3.84 5.37 -3.77
N MET A 69 2.92 4.53 -4.25
CA MET A 69 3.11 3.68 -5.44
C MET A 69 2.78 4.43 -6.74
N LEU A 70 1.96 5.49 -6.72
CA LEU A 70 1.55 6.22 -7.93
C LEU A 70 2.72 6.70 -8.80
N PRO A 71 3.84 7.22 -8.26
CA PRO A 71 4.95 7.68 -9.09
C PRO A 71 5.74 6.55 -9.75
N ARG A 72 5.69 5.35 -9.16
CA ARG A 72 6.37 4.16 -9.68
C ARG A 72 5.56 3.48 -10.78
N LEU A 73 4.27 3.78 -10.86
CA LEU A 73 3.37 3.29 -11.90
C LEU A 73 3.35 4.18 -13.14
N ASP A 74 4.21 5.22 -13.19
CA ASP A 74 4.20 6.29 -14.21
C ASP A 74 2.84 7.01 -14.36
N ILE A 75 1.93 6.83 -13.39
CA ILE A 75 0.63 7.52 -13.36
C ILE A 75 0.83 8.99 -12.99
N ILE A 76 1.81 9.27 -12.12
CA ILE A 76 2.14 10.61 -11.64
C ILE A 76 3.66 10.82 -11.74
N GLN A 77 4.11 11.96 -12.26
CA GLN A 77 5.54 12.26 -12.32
C GLN A 77 6.13 12.38 -10.90
N TYR A 78 7.38 11.92 -10.70
CA TYR A 78 8.08 12.03 -9.42
C TYR A 78 8.13 13.47 -8.88
N ASP A 79 8.16 14.47 -9.76
CA ASP A 79 8.17 15.89 -9.39
C ASP A 79 6.88 16.33 -8.69
N ALA A 80 5.73 15.81 -9.13
CA ALA A 80 4.45 16.11 -8.48
C ALA A 80 4.39 15.52 -7.06
N MET A 81 5.00 14.36 -6.81
CA MET A 81 5.08 13.77 -5.46
C MET A 81 5.97 14.59 -4.52
N ARG A 82 7.04 15.22 -5.03
CA ARG A 82 7.90 16.11 -4.22
C ARG A 82 7.16 17.35 -3.72
N VAL A 83 6.21 17.86 -4.51
CA VAL A 83 5.39 19.03 -4.14
C VAL A 83 4.17 18.63 -3.30
N PHE A 84 3.64 17.43 -3.49
CA PHE A 84 2.46 16.93 -2.77
C PHE A 84 2.65 16.93 -1.24
N TRP A 85 3.74 16.36 -0.72
CA TRP A 85 3.96 16.26 0.73
C TRP A 85 4.09 17.62 1.44
N PRO A 86 4.89 18.58 0.94
CA PRO A 86 4.92 19.93 1.48
C PRO A 86 3.55 20.60 1.52
N VAL A 87 2.75 20.47 0.46
CA VAL A 87 1.41 21.08 0.39
C VAL A 87 0.48 20.46 1.43
N VAL A 88 0.47 19.12 1.56
CA VAL A 88 -0.32 18.42 2.58
C VAL A 88 0.05 18.89 3.99
N LEU A 89 1.35 19.04 4.29
CA LEU A 89 1.81 19.53 5.60
C LEU A 89 1.37 20.97 5.87
N ILE A 90 1.45 21.85 4.87
CA ILE A 90 0.99 23.25 4.99
C ILE A 90 -0.50 23.28 5.28
N VAL A 91 -1.32 22.52 4.53
CA VAL A 91 -2.78 22.48 4.71
C VAL A 91 -3.15 21.97 6.11
N ILE A 92 -2.54 20.85 6.54
CA ILE A 92 -2.77 20.31 7.88
C ILE A 92 -2.35 21.31 8.96
N GLY A 93 -1.17 21.92 8.82
CA GLY A 93 -0.68 22.93 9.75
C GLY A 93 -1.60 24.14 9.85
N THR A 94 -2.13 24.61 8.72
CA THR A 94 -3.09 25.73 8.69
C THR A 94 -4.44 25.38 9.30
N ALA A 95 -4.89 24.13 9.19
CA ALA A 95 -6.16 23.68 9.77
C ALA A 95 -6.11 23.46 11.28
N LEU A 96 -4.89 23.39 11.86
CA LEU A 96 -4.67 23.21 13.31
C LEU A 96 -4.50 24.54 14.07
N LEU A 97 -4.39 25.68 13.36
CA LEU A 97 -4.40 27.02 13.94
C LEU A 97 -5.83 27.44 14.34
#